data_AF-A0A255G9Z3-F1
#
_entry.id   AF-A0A255G9Z3-F1
#
_cell.length_a   1.000
_cell.length_b   1.000
_cell.length_c   1.000
_cell.angle_alpha   90.00
_cell.angle_beta   90.00
_cell.angle_gamma   90.00
#
_symmetry.space_group_name_H-M   'P 1'
#
loop_
_entity.id
_entity.type
_entity.pdbx_description
1 polymer ?
#
loop_
_entity_poly.entity_id
_entity_poly.type
_entity_poly.pdbx_seq_one_letter_code
_entity_poly.pdbx_strand_id
1 'polypeptide(L)'
;MIPTLVAGNPPPQPSRPLTADEASALQRVMRLVVSQGTASFLSGTADGAKTGTAEYGTATPPRTHAWMIAYRGDLAVAVWVNDGESGSKTAGPLIQAFLR
;
A
#
# COMPACT_ATOMS: atom_id res chain seq x y z
N MET A 1 -7.20 5.26 -13.29
CA MET A 1 -6.28 6.36 -13.66
C MET A 1 -4.86 5.81 -13.63
N ILE A 2 -4.01 6.15 -14.60
CA ILE A 2 -2.57 5.81 -14.55
C ILE A 2 -1.83 7.03 -14.01
N PRO A 3 -0.81 6.86 -13.15
CA PRO A 3 -0.03 7.99 -12.66
C PRO A 3 0.51 8.85 -13.81
N THR A 4 0.27 10.16 -13.72
CA THR A 4 0.82 11.15 -14.65
C THR A 4 1.67 12.14 -13.88
N LEU A 5 2.88 12.42 -14.38
CA LEU A 5 3.73 13.45 -13.79
C LEU A 5 3.52 14.80 -14.48
N VAL A 6 3.31 14.80 -15.80
CA VAL A 6 3.06 16.00 -16.61
C VAL A 6 1.61 16.01 -17.05
N ALA A 7 0.89 17.07 -16.70
CA ALA A 7 -0.50 17.26 -17.09
C ALA A 7 -0.65 17.23 -18.62
N GLY A 8 -1.66 16.52 -19.11
CA GLY A 8 -1.91 16.37 -20.55
C GLY A 8 -1.04 15.36 -21.27
N ASN A 9 -0.11 14.67 -20.59
CA ASN A 9 0.74 13.62 -21.17
C ASN A 9 0.51 12.26 -20.48
N PRO A 10 -0.64 11.60 -20.72
CA PRO A 10 -0.92 10.32 -20.08
C PRO A 10 0.00 9.21 -20.61
N PRO A 11 0.52 8.33 -19.74
CA PRO A 11 1.23 7.14 -20.19
C PRO A 11 0.27 6.18 -20.91
N PRO A 12 0.81 5.23 -21.70
CA PRO A 12 0.01 4.18 -22.32
C PRO A 12 -0.75 3.35 -21.28
N GLN A 13 -1.95 2.88 -21.66
CA GLN A 13 -2.69 1.92 -20.83
C GLN A 13 -1.92 0.60 -20.67
N PRO A 14 -2.06 -0.08 -19.51
CA PRO A 14 -1.53 -1.42 -19.35
C PRO A 14 -2.07 -2.33 -20.45
N SER A 15 -1.22 -3.19 -21.02
CA SER A 15 -1.62 -4.13 -22.07
C SER A 15 -2.67 -5.14 -21.60
N ARG A 16 -2.76 -5.37 -20.29
CA ARG A 16 -3.76 -6.20 -19.61
C ARG A 16 -4.20 -5.52 -18.31
N PRO A 17 -5.21 -4.63 -18.35
CA PRO A 17 -5.75 -4.03 -17.13
C PRO A 17 -6.51 -5.09 -16.31
N LEU A 18 -6.64 -4.85 -15.01
CA LEU A 18 -7.59 -5.61 -14.20
C LEU A 18 -9.01 -5.40 -14.71
N THR A 19 -9.81 -6.45 -14.70
CA THR A 19 -11.26 -6.37 -14.86
C THR A 19 -11.89 -5.64 -13.69
N ALA A 20 -13.13 -5.16 -13.85
CA ALA A 20 -13.89 -4.54 -12.77
C ALA A 20 -14.09 -5.49 -11.58
N ASP A 21 -14.30 -6.79 -11.85
CA ASP A 21 -14.49 -7.80 -10.81
C ASP A 21 -13.20 -8.08 -10.03
N GLU A 22 -12.05 -8.17 -10.71
CA GLU A 22 -10.74 -8.32 -10.07
C GLU A 22 -10.41 -7.10 -9.21
N ALA A 23 -10.63 -5.89 -9.73
CA ALA A 23 -10.41 -4.66 -8.98
C ALA A 23 -11.30 -4.59 -7.74
N SER A 24 -12.59 -4.93 -7.88
CA SER A 24 -13.54 -4.99 -6.77
C SER A 24 -13.14 -6.04 -5.73
N ALA A 25 -12.71 -7.22 -6.16
CA ALA A 25 -12.23 -8.28 -5.28
C ALA A 25 -10.97 -7.86 -4.51
N LEU A 26 -10.00 -7.24 -5.19
CA LEU A 26 -8.79 -6.72 -4.57
C LEU A 26 -9.12 -5.64 -3.53
N GLN A 27 -9.99 -4.70 -3.87
CA GLN A 27 -10.42 -3.67 -2.93
C GLN A 27 -11.12 -4.28 -1.70
N ARG A 28 -11.99 -5.29 -1.89
CA ARG A 28 -12.64 -5.99 -0.76
C ARG A 28 -11.61 -6.59 0.20
N VAL A 29 -10.62 -7.31 -0.30
CA VAL A 29 -9.60 -7.91 0.58
C VAL A 29 -8.70 -6.86 1.23
N MET A 30 -8.41 -5.75 0.56
CA MET A 30 -7.67 -4.63 1.17
C MET A 30 -8.47 -3.91 2.28
N ARG A 31 -9.81 -3.81 2.15
CA ARG A 31 -10.67 -3.31 3.24
C ARG A 31 -10.65 -4.23 4.45
N LEU A 32 -10.53 -5.55 4.26
CA LEU A 32 -10.40 -6.52 5.36
C LEU A 32 -9.10 -6.32 6.15
N VAL A 33 -8.01 -5.92 5.51
CA VAL A 33 -6.75 -5.61 6.21
C VAL A 33 -6.89 -4.42 7.16
N VAL A 34 -7.73 -3.43 6.82
CA VAL A 34 -8.01 -2.25 7.68
C VAL A 34 -9.11 -2.55 8.70
N SER A 35 -10.12 -3.33 8.36
CA SER A 35 -11.23 -3.59 9.31
C SER A 35 -10.89 -4.68 10.33
N GLN A 36 -10.03 -5.65 9.97
CA GLN A 36 -9.81 -6.86 10.76
C GLN A 36 -8.35 -7.31 10.82
N GLY A 37 -7.48 -6.70 10.01
CA GLY A 37 -6.12 -7.20 9.80
C GLY A 37 -5.03 -6.35 10.44
N THR A 38 -3.84 -6.51 9.88
CA THR A 38 -2.59 -5.89 10.32
C THR A 38 -2.54 -4.37 10.17
N ALA A 39 -3.54 -3.76 9.54
CA ALA A 39 -3.67 -2.31 9.40
C ALA A 39 -4.89 -1.75 10.15
N SER A 40 -5.37 -2.44 11.18
CA SER A 40 -6.57 -2.04 11.94
C SER A 40 -6.50 -0.63 12.54
N PHE A 41 -5.30 -0.17 12.86
CA PHE A 41 -5.03 1.19 13.32
C PHE A 41 -5.34 2.29 12.29
N LEU A 42 -5.51 1.92 11.00
CA LEU A 42 -5.94 2.84 9.94
C LEU A 42 -7.47 2.94 9.80
N SER A 43 -8.25 2.29 10.67
CA SER A 43 -9.71 2.40 10.65
C SER A 43 -10.15 3.87 10.76
N GLY A 44 -11.08 4.29 9.89
CA GLY A 44 -11.50 5.69 9.74
C GLY A 44 -10.48 6.62 9.08
N THR A 45 -9.27 6.12 8.76
CA THR A 45 -8.20 6.87 8.09
C THR A 45 -7.91 6.33 6.67
N ALA A 46 -8.05 5.04 6.40
CA ALA A 46 -7.90 4.51 5.05
C ALA A 46 -9.10 3.63 4.71
N ASP A 47 -9.49 3.60 3.44
CA ASP A 47 -10.55 2.70 2.98
C ASP A 47 -10.01 1.27 2.85
N GLY A 48 -8.79 1.12 2.34
CA GLY A 48 -8.11 -0.17 2.29
C GLY A 48 -6.59 -0.02 2.31
N ALA A 49 -5.91 -1.05 2.78
CA ALA A 49 -4.46 -1.06 2.90
C ALA A 49 -3.89 -2.45 2.68
N LYS A 50 -2.58 -2.50 2.44
CA LYS A 50 -1.81 -3.74 2.47
C LYS A 50 -0.39 -3.46 2.98
N THR A 51 0.01 -4.23 3.97
CA THR A 51 1.39 -4.29 4.47
C THR A 51 2.17 -5.39 3.76
N GLY A 52 3.49 -5.24 3.72
CA GLY A 52 4.39 -6.36 3.55
C GLY A 52 5.81 -6.04 3.94
N THR A 53 6.67 -7.02 3.68
CA THR A 53 8.10 -7.00 3.95
C THR A 53 8.84 -7.59 2.75
N ALA A 54 10.13 -7.28 2.64
CA ALA A 54 11.07 -8.02 1.80
C ALA A 54 12.39 -8.16 2.57
N GLU A 55 12.78 -9.39 2.89
CA GLU A 55 14.04 -9.69 3.56
C GLU A 55 15.20 -9.56 2.58
N TYR A 56 16.35 -9.07 3.05
CA TYR A 56 17.52 -8.83 2.20
C TYR A 56 18.86 -8.94 2.96
N GLY A 57 19.92 -9.13 2.19
CA GLY A 57 21.29 -9.28 2.70
C GLY A 57 21.60 -10.70 3.22
N THR A 58 22.74 -10.84 3.88
CA THR A 58 23.29 -12.13 4.35
C THR A 58 23.40 -12.25 5.88
N ALA A 59 22.89 -11.26 6.62
CA ALA A 59 22.85 -11.28 8.08
C ALA A 59 21.84 -12.32 8.61
N THR A 60 22.00 -12.75 9.87
CA THR A 60 21.07 -13.66 10.56
C THR A 60 20.60 -13.05 11.88
N PRO A 61 19.31 -12.68 12.02
CA PRO A 61 18.28 -12.69 10.96
C PRO A 61 18.58 -11.67 9.85
N PRO A 62 18.02 -11.85 8.64
CA PRO A 62 18.20 -10.90 7.55
C PRO A 62 17.58 -9.54 7.88
N ARG A 63 18.08 -8.48 7.23
CA ARG A 63 17.47 -7.15 7.32
C ARG A 63 16.16 -7.15 6.55
N THR A 64 15.26 -6.23 6.88
CA THR A 64 13.92 -6.18 6.30
C THR A 64 13.61 -4.80 5.72
N HIS A 65 13.23 -4.78 4.45
CA HIS A 65 12.51 -3.66 3.85
C HIS A 65 11.06 -3.72 4.30
N ALA A 66 10.55 -2.64 4.88
CA ALA A 66 9.16 -2.53 5.31
C ALA A 66 8.37 -1.67 4.33
N TRP A 67 7.19 -2.12 3.91
CA TRP A 67 6.34 -1.34 3.02
C TRP A 67 4.87 -1.44 3.37
N MET A 68 4.15 -0.37 3.08
CA MET A 68 2.69 -0.33 3.17
C MET A 68 2.12 0.50 2.04
N ILE A 69 1.03 0.01 1.45
CA ILE A 69 0.19 0.77 0.52
C ILE A 69 -1.19 0.99 1.15
N ALA A 70 -1.82 2.13 0.84
CA ALA A 70 -3.17 2.43 1.26
C ALA A 70 -3.89 3.29 0.21
N TYR A 71 -5.22 3.30 0.27
CA TYR A 71 -6.05 4.24 -0.48
C TYR A 71 -7.16 4.84 0.38
N ARG A 72 -7.55 6.08 0.04
CA ARG A 72 -8.73 6.78 0.58
C ARG A 72 -9.37 7.55 -0.56
N GLY A 73 -10.61 7.21 -0.91
CA GLY A 73 -11.30 7.78 -2.06
C GLY A 73 -10.52 7.51 -3.35
N ASP A 74 -10.12 8.58 -4.04
CA ASP A 74 -9.32 8.56 -5.27
C ASP A 74 -7.80 8.64 -5.03
N LEU A 75 -7.37 8.84 -3.78
CA LEU A 75 -5.96 8.94 -3.41
C LEU A 75 -5.38 7.56 -3.09
N ALA A 76 -4.25 7.23 -3.72
CA ALA A 76 -3.44 6.06 -3.40
C ALA A 76 -2.04 6.49 -2.92
N VAL A 77 -1.53 5.82 -1.89
CA VAL A 77 -0.25 6.13 -1.24
C VAL A 77 0.57 4.85 -1.08
N ALA A 78 1.87 4.95 -1.34
CA ALA A 78 2.82 3.88 -1.09
C ALA A 78 3.98 4.42 -0.25
N VAL A 79 4.30 3.74 0.84
CA VAL A 79 5.46 4.00 1.70
C VAL A 79 6.36 2.79 1.70
N TRP A 80 7.64 3.03 1.54
CA TRP A 80 8.71 2.04 1.67
C TRP A 80 9.79 2.60 2.59
N VAL A 81 10.31 1.74 3.47
CA VAL A 81 11.38 2.06 4.41
C VAL A 81 12.47 1.00 4.25
N ASN A 82 13.70 1.47 3.96
CA ASN A 82 14.84 0.59 3.69
C ASN A 82 15.11 -0.39 4.83
N ASP A 83 15.04 0.10 6.07
CA ASP A 83 15.21 -0.73 7.26
C ASP A 83 14.03 -0.56 8.18
N GLY A 84 13.28 -1.64 8.35
CA GLY A 84 12.12 -1.66 9.23
C GLY A 84 11.90 -3.03 9.85
N GLU A 85 10.94 -3.07 10.77
CA GLU A 85 10.49 -4.31 11.40
C GLU A 85 9.39 -4.97 10.57
N SER A 86 8.40 -4.19 10.13
CA SER A 86 7.30 -4.66 9.30
C SER A 86 6.59 -3.50 8.62
N GLY A 87 5.82 -3.79 7.57
CA GLY A 87 4.99 -2.79 6.92
C GLY A 87 4.02 -2.08 7.87
N SER A 88 3.38 -2.79 8.80
CA SER A 88 2.46 -2.18 9.76
C SER A 88 3.14 -1.38 10.87
N LYS A 89 4.32 -1.81 11.33
CA LYS A 89 5.04 -1.14 12.44
C LYS A 89 5.89 0.04 11.97
N THR A 90 6.51 -0.06 10.80
CA THR A 90 7.48 0.94 10.33
C THR A 90 6.88 1.85 9.25
N ALA A 91 6.29 1.28 8.19
CA ALA A 91 5.68 2.08 7.11
C ALA A 91 4.28 2.61 7.47
N GLY A 92 3.54 1.87 8.30
CA GLY A 92 2.17 2.18 8.72
C GLY A 92 1.98 3.54 9.39
N PRO A 93 2.81 3.91 10.40
CA PRO A 93 2.72 5.23 11.02
C PRO A 93 2.91 6.38 10.04
N LEU A 94 3.74 6.21 9.01
CA LEU A 94 3.96 7.23 7.97
C LEU A 94 2.73 7.39 7.08
N ILE A 95 2.07 6.29 6.69
CA ILE A 95 0.79 6.32 5.97
C ILE A 95 -0.27 7.03 6.82
N GLN A 96 -0.37 6.70 8.11
CA GLN A 96 -1.34 7.31 9.01
C GLN A 96 -1.11 8.82 9.16
N ALA A 97 0.15 9.25 9.29
CA ALA A 97 0.50 10.66 9.38
C ALA A 97 0.18 11.41 8.08
N PHE A 98 0.42 10.80 6.92
CA PHE A 98 0.13 11.41 5.62
C PHE A 98 -1.37 11.56 5.33
N LEU A 99 -2.19 10.61 5.77
CA LEU A 99 -3.63 10.60 5.50
C LEU A 99 -4.46 11.38 6.53
N ARG A 100 -3.88 11.81 7.66
CA ARG A 100 -4.60 12.65 8.64
C ARG A 100 -4.65 14.09 8.19
#